data_AF-A0A4Q3VVL2-F1
#
_entry.id   AF-A0A4Q3VVL2-F1
#
_cell.length_a   1.000
_cell.length_b   1.000
_cell.length_c   1.000
_cell.angle_alpha   90.00
_cell.angle_beta   90.00
_cell.angle_gamma   90.00
#
_symmetry.space_group_name_H-M   'P 1'
#
loop_
_entity.id
_entity.type
_entity.pdbx_description
1 polymer ?
#
loop_
_entity_poly.entity_id
_entity_poly.type
_entity_poly.pdbx_seq_one_letter_code
_entity_poly.pdbx_strand_id
1 'polypeptide(L)'
;MGGQELYQSGSALSAMRQMRDFLKPQAAAMPRLSPYGEALPDLRAVEEKLLDSLESDGSLRDDASPALTSLRARKRSAGSRIQERIQSYVNGPARALLSDPIYTVRDGRYVLPVKSEYRGRIKGIVHDTSASGQTVYVEPEDVLQLGNALREAEAAERAEEHRILTALSARLGTVGDEATGGLEAAAQIDLIFAKGRFAYDIRGTLPERVEGDGFIEIDRGKHPLLDPDIAVPLDLAVGVGGSVLITGPNTGGKTVGIKTT
;
A
#
# COMPACT_ATOMS: atom_id res chain seq x y z
N MET A 1 13.25 -2.14 2.47
CA MET A 1 11.84 -1.76 2.63
C MET A 1 10.97 -2.92 2.16
N GLY A 2 9.78 -3.06 2.73
CA GLY A 2 8.78 -4.02 2.24
C GLY A 2 8.20 -3.57 0.89
N GLY A 3 7.62 -4.49 0.13
CA GLY A 3 6.99 -4.16 -1.17
C GLY A 3 5.84 -3.16 -1.04
N GLN A 4 5.04 -3.25 0.04
CA GLN A 4 3.94 -2.32 0.30
C GLN A 4 4.44 -0.89 0.53
N GLU A 5 5.51 -0.70 1.31
CA GLU A 5 6.12 0.61 1.55
C GLU A 5 6.66 1.24 0.25
N LEU A 6 7.27 0.41 -0.61
CA LEU A 6 7.78 0.85 -1.91
C LEU A 6 6.64 1.27 -2.86
N TYR A 7 5.53 0.51 -2.88
CA TYR A 7 4.36 0.87 -3.67
C TYR A 7 3.70 2.17 -3.18
N GLN A 8 3.57 2.33 -1.86
CA GLN A 8 3.06 3.57 -1.26
C GLN A 8 3.96 4.76 -1.56
N SER A 9 5.28 4.56 -1.52
CA SER A 9 6.26 5.58 -1.91
C SER A 9 6.08 5.98 -3.39
N GLY A 10 5.99 5.00 -4.30
CA GLY A 10 5.71 5.26 -5.72
C GLY A 10 4.37 6.01 -5.92
N SER A 11 3.34 5.64 -5.17
CA SER A 11 2.03 6.29 -5.20
C SER A 11 2.10 7.75 -4.72
N ALA A 12 2.87 8.03 -3.65
CA ALA A 12 3.11 9.38 -3.17
C ALA A 12 3.86 10.23 -4.20
N LEU A 13 4.90 9.67 -4.84
CA LEU A 13 5.61 10.34 -5.95
C LEU A 13 4.65 10.69 -7.09
N SER A 14 3.74 9.78 -7.44
CA SER A 14 2.73 10.01 -8.48
C SER A 14 1.77 11.14 -8.11
N ALA A 15 1.28 11.16 -6.87
CA ALA A 15 0.40 12.21 -6.39
C ALA A 15 1.09 13.59 -6.41
N MET A 16 2.36 13.66 -6.00
CA MET A 16 3.16 14.89 -6.08
C MET A 16 3.33 15.37 -7.52
N ARG A 17 3.65 14.48 -8.46
CA ARG A 17 3.75 14.83 -9.88
C ARG A 17 2.42 15.34 -10.44
N GLN A 18 1.32 14.66 -10.15
CA GLN A 18 -0.02 15.09 -10.59
C GLN A 18 -0.39 16.46 -10.03
N MET A 19 -0.07 16.74 -8.76
CA MET A 19 -0.28 18.05 -8.14
C MET A 19 0.57 19.13 -8.81
N ARG A 20 1.84 18.84 -9.08
CA ARG A 20 2.75 19.73 -9.82
C ARG A 20 2.18 20.08 -11.20
N ASP A 21 1.77 19.06 -11.95
CA ASP A 21 1.22 19.20 -13.30
C ASP A 21 -0.10 20.01 -13.29
N PHE A 22 -0.90 19.87 -12.24
CA PHE A 22 -2.12 20.66 -12.03
C PHE A 22 -1.83 22.14 -11.70
N LEU A 23 -0.86 22.42 -10.83
CA LEU A 23 -0.56 23.77 -10.36
C LEU A 23 0.24 24.60 -11.38
N LYS A 24 1.12 23.96 -12.17
CA LYS A 24 2.04 24.64 -13.09
C LYS A 24 1.33 25.56 -14.11
N PRO A 25 0.23 25.18 -14.78
CA PRO A 25 -0.51 26.08 -15.67
C PRO A 25 -1.18 27.26 -14.96
N GLN A 26 -1.39 27.16 -13.64
CA GLN A 26 -2.11 28.15 -12.83
C GLN A 26 -1.18 29.15 -12.13
N ALA A 27 0.14 29.06 -12.35
CA ALA A 27 1.15 29.87 -11.67
C ALA A 27 0.85 31.38 -11.72
N ALA A 28 0.43 31.90 -12.87
CA ALA A 28 0.08 33.32 -13.05
C ALA A 28 -1.19 33.73 -12.30
N ALA A 29 -2.17 32.82 -12.19
CA ALA A 29 -3.42 33.07 -11.47
C ALA A 29 -3.26 32.89 -9.95
N MET A 30 -2.29 32.11 -9.51
CA MET A 30 -2.06 31.75 -8.10
C MET A 30 -0.60 31.99 -7.68
N PRO A 31 -0.09 33.24 -7.72
CA PRO A 31 1.32 33.54 -7.49
C PRO A 31 1.80 33.19 -6.07
N ARG A 32 0.91 33.18 -5.08
CA ARG A 32 1.25 32.76 -3.70
C ARG A 32 1.32 31.25 -3.52
N LEU A 33 0.69 30.48 -4.41
CA LEU A 33 0.68 29.02 -4.37
C LEU A 33 1.78 28.43 -5.27
N SER A 34 2.18 29.14 -6.34
CA SER A 34 3.20 28.70 -7.31
C SER A 34 4.49 28.17 -6.66
N PRO A 35 5.09 28.83 -5.64
CA PRO A 35 6.34 28.36 -5.05
C PRO A 35 6.24 26.96 -4.44
N TYR A 36 5.09 26.59 -3.89
CA TYR A 36 4.87 25.25 -3.35
C TYR A 36 4.73 24.21 -4.47
N GLY A 37 4.07 24.56 -5.57
CA GLY A 37 3.97 23.70 -6.75
C GLY A 37 5.33 23.49 -7.45
N GLU A 38 6.18 24.52 -7.47
CA GLU A 38 7.55 24.45 -8.00
C GLU A 38 8.48 23.61 -7.13
N ALA A 39 8.23 23.56 -5.82
CA ALA A 39 8.97 22.72 -4.87
C ALA A 39 8.61 21.22 -4.95
N LEU A 40 7.54 20.85 -5.66
CA LEU A 40 7.22 19.44 -5.92
C LEU A 40 8.19 18.87 -6.97
N PRO A 41 8.88 17.76 -6.67
CA PRO A 41 9.91 17.24 -7.55
C PRO A 41 9.33 16.44 -8.72
N ASP A 42 10.12 16.27 -9.78
CA ASP A 42 9.79 15.43 -10.93
C ASP A 42 10.58 14.12 -10.87
N LEU A 43 10.09 13.18 -10.06
CA LEU A 43 10.74 11.89 -9.80
C LEU A 43 10.16 10.76 -10.67
N ARG A 44 9.65 11.10 -11.86
CA ARG A 44 8.90 10.19 -12.73
C ARG A 44 9.62 8.87 -13.01
N ALA A 45 10.93 8.90 -13.24
CA ALA A 45 11.69 7.69 -13.52
C ALA A 45 11.69 6.70 -12.33
N VAL A 46 11.69 7.19 -11.09
CA VAL A 46 11.62 6.36 -9.88
C VAL A 46 10.17 5.93 -9.63
N GLU A 47 9.21 6.84 -9.76
CA GLU A 47 7.77 6.58 -9.70
C GLU A 47 7.38 5.42 -10.61
N GLU A 48 7.63 5.54 -11.91
CA GLU A 48 7.27 4.55 -12.92
C GLU A 48 7.94 3.21 -12.60
N LYS A 49 9.24 3.21 -12.24
CA LYS A 49 9.90 1.94 -11.92
C LYS A 49 9.27 1.22 -10.73
N LEU A 50 8.86 1.95 -9.69
CA LEU A 50 8.21 1.36 -8.51
C LEU A 50 6.84 0.78 -8.89
N LEU A 51 6.01 1.58 -9.56
CA LEU A 51 4.63 1.21 -9.93
C LEU A 51 4.56 0.15 -11.03
N ASP A 52 5.54 0.10 -11.93
CA ASP A 52 5.65 -0.93 -12.97
C ASP A 52 6.24 -2.25 -12.45
N SER A 53 6.80 -2.28 -11.24
CA SER A 53 7.39 -3.49 -10.66
C SER A 53 6.52 -4.11 -9.55
N LEU A 54 5.56 -3.36 -8.99
CA LEU A 54 4.79 -3.75 -7.80
C LEU A 54 3.28 -3.65 -8.05
N GLU A 55 2.54 -4.57 -7.47
CA GLU A 55 1.09 -4.49 -7.31
C GLU A 55 0.72 -3.67 -6.05
N SER A 56 -0.55 -3.28 -5.94
CA SER A 56 -1.02 -2.44 -4.83
C SER A 56 -0.98 -3.11 -3.45
N ASP A 57 -0.94 -4.45 -3.41
CA ASP A 57 -0.72 -5.23 -2.19
C ASP A 57 0.77 -5.35 -1.80
N GLY A 58 1.67 -4.79 -2.61
CA GLY A 58 3.12 -4.86 -2.42
C GLY A 58 3.78 -6.11 -2.98
N SER A 59 3.04 -7.01 -3.64
CA SER A 59 3.63 -8.14 -4.36
C SER A 59 4.36 -7.67 -5.62
N LEU A 60 5.39 -8.41 -6.02
CA LEU A 60 6.08 -8.14 -7.29
C LEU A 60 5.27 -8.66 -8.46
N ARG A 61 5.14 -7.82 -9.49
CA ARG A 61 4.52 -8.20 -10.76
C ARG A 61 5.30 -9.32 -11.44
N ASP A 62 4.62 -10.17 -12.20
CA ASP A 62 5.22 -11.30 -12.94
C ASP A 62 6.33 -10.85 -13.89
N ASP A 63 6.21 -9.64 -14.43
CA ASP A 63 7.12 -9.00 -15.39
C ASP A 63 8.12 -8.02 -14.75
N ALA A 64 8.19 -7.96 -13.41
CA ALA A 64 9.10 -7.07 -12.69
C ALA A 64 10.58 -7.29 -13.06
N SER A 65 10.93 -8.52 -13.45
CA SER A 65 12.19 -8.83 -14.12
C SER A 65 12.06 -10.06 -15.05
N PRO A 66 12.84 -10.15 -16.15
CA PRO A 66 12.85 -11.34 -17.01
C PRO A 66 13.21 -12.63 -16.26
N ALA A 67 14.09 -12.52 -15.25
CA ALA A 67 14.48 -13.64 -14.41
C ALA A 67 13.31 -14.13 -13.54
N LEU A 68 12.57 -13.21 -12.91
CA LEU A 68 11.39 -13.55 -12.11
C LEU A 68 10.30 -14.21 -12.96
N THR A 69 10.03 -13.68 -14.16
CA THR A 69 9.09 -14.30 -15.11
C THR A 69 9.48 -15.74 -15.43
N SER A 70 10.76 -15.98 -15.74
CA SER A 70 11.29 -17.30 -16.04
C SER A 70 11.17 -18.27 -14.85
N LEU A 71 11.50 -17.81 -13.64
CA LEU A 71 11.41 -18.60 -12.41
C LEU A 71 9.95 -18.98 -12.08
N ARG A 72 9.01 -18.03 -12.21
CA ARG A 72 7.57 -18.29 -12.04
C ARG A 72 7.03 -19.26 -13.07
N ALA A 73 7.47 -19.17 -14.32
CA ALA A 73 7.13 -20.16 -15.35
C ALA A 73 7.68 -21.56 -15.03
N ARG A 74 8.94 -21.65 -14.58
CA ARG A 74 9.58 -22.92 -14.17
C ARG A 74 8.86 -23.55 -12.98
N LYS A 75 8.49 -22.76 -11.97
CA LYS A 75 7.70 -23.20 -10.80
C LYS A 75 6.35 -23.76 -11.23
N ARG A 76 5.60 -23.03 -12.06
CA ARG A 76 4.31 -23.51 -12.61
C ARG A 76 4.48 -24.82 -13.38
N SER A 77 5.46 -24.89 -14.28
CA SER A 77 5.73 -26.10 -15.07
C SER A 77 6.12 -27.29 -14.20
N ALA A 78 6.98 -27.09 -13.19
CA ALA A 78 7.35 -28.14 -12.24
C ALA A 78 6.13 -28.64 -11.45
N GLY A 79 5.27 -27.74 -10.97
CA GLY A 79 4.03 -28.08 -10.29
C GLY A 79 3.07 -28.91 -11.16
N SER A 80 2.85 -28.49 -12.41
CA SER A 80 2.01 -29.24 -13.35
C SER A 80 2.58 -30.63 -13.66
N ARG A 81 3.90 -30.74 -13.85
CA ARG A 81 4.57 -32.03 -14.09
C ARG A 81 4.43 -32.98 -12.91
N ILE A 82 4.50 -32.49 -11.67
CA ILE A 82 4.26 -33.32 -10.47
C ILE A 82 2.83 -33.86 -10.49
N GLN A 83 1.84 -33.00 -10.74
CA GLN A 83 0.42 -33.35 -10.79
C GLN A 83 0.12 -34.36 -11.91
N GLU A 84 0.59 -34.11 -13.13
CA GLU A 84 0.47 -35.04 -14.25
C GLU A 84 1.12 -36.39 -13.92
N ARG A 85 2.32 -36.35 -13.31
CA ARG A 85 3.06 -37.58 -13.01
C ARG A 85 2.37 -38.41 -11.95
N ILE A 86 1.95 -37.82 -10.83
CA ILE A 86 1.25 -38.56 -9.77
C ILE A 86 -0.10 -39.10 -10.27
N GLN A 87 -0.83 -38.33 -11.09
CA GLN A 87 -2.09 -38.77 -11.69
C GLN A 87 -1.89 -39.92 -12.68
N SER A 88 -0.75 -39.96 -13.38
CA SER A 88 -0.42 -41.06 -14.31
C SER A 88 -0.28 -42.41 -13.60
N TYR A 89 0.13 -42.42 -12.33
CA TYR A 89 0.12 -43.65 -11.53
C TYR A 89 -1.30 -44.11 -11.17
N VAL A 90 -2.20 -43.18 -10.92
CA VAL A 90 -3.60 -43.45 -10.52
C VAL A 90 -4.44 -43.96 -11.70
N ASN A 91 -4.20 -43.41 -12.89
CA ASN A 91 -4.98 -43.73 -14.10
C ASN A 91 -4.28 -44.72 -15.03
N GLY A 92 -2.99 -44.99 -14.82
CA GLY A 92 -2.18 -45.84 -15.68
C GLY A 92 -2.08 -47.30 -15.21
N PRO A 93 -1.08 -48.04 -15.73
CA PRO A 93 -0.88 -49.46 -15.42
C PRO A 93 -0.64 -49.74 -13.93
N ALA A 94 -0.10 -48.75 -13.20
CA ALA A 94 0.17 -48.87 -11.77
C ALA A 94 -1.11 -48.89 -10.91
N ARG A 95 -2.29 -48.55 -11.47
CA ARG A 95 -3.58 -48.57 -10.78
C ARG A 95 -3.87 -49.90 -10.07
N ALA A 96 -3.53 -51.02 -10.69
CA ALA A 96 -3.75 -52.36 -10.13
C ALA A 96 -2.93 -52.62 -8.85
N LEU A 97 -1.81 -51.90 -8.69
CA LEU A 97 -0.91 -51.98 -7.55
C LEU A 97 -1.43 -51.19 -6.33
N LEU A 98 -2.38 -50.29 -6.55
CA LEU A 98 -2.89 -49.38 -5.52
C LEU A 98 -4.00 -50.06 -4.70
N SER A 99 -4.04 -49.76 -3.40
CA SER A 99 -5.15 -50.17 -2.51
C SER A 99 -6.41 -49.36 -2.82
N ASP A 100 -6.23 -48.06 -3.05
CA ASP A 100 -7.26 -47.12 -3.49
C ASP A 100 -6.67 -46.32 -4.67
N PRO A 101 -7.32 -46.24 -5.84
CA PRO A 101 -6.83 -45.48 -6.99
C PRO A 101 -7.02 -43.96 -6.79
N ILE A 102 -6.37 -43.43 -5.76
CA ILE A 102 -6.22 -42.01 -5.46
C ILE A 102 -4.77 -41.75 -5.04
N TYR A 103 -4.31 -40.52 -5.19
CA TYR A 103 -3.13 -40.06 -4.48
C TYR A 103 -3.56 -39.29 -3.23
N THR A 104 -2.69 -39.23 -2.23
CA THR A 104 -2.93 -38.46 -1.00
C THR A 104 -1.71 -37.59 -0.70
N VAL A 105 -1.87 -36.59 0.17
CA VAL A 105 -0.75 -35.77 0.65
C VAL A 105 -0.47 -36.15 2.10
N ARG A 106 0.77 -36.56 2.38
CA ARG A 106 1.27 -36.85 3.74
C ARG A 106 2.53 -36.03 3.98
N ASP A 107 2.58 -35.26 5.07
CA ASP A 107 3.69 -34.36 5.40
C ASP A 107 4.09 -33.43 4.23
N GLY A 108 3.09 -32.96 3.47
CA GLY A 108 3.30 -32.11 2.28
C GLY A 108 3.86 -32.84 1.06
N ARG A 109 3.93 -34.18 1.08
CA ARG A 109 4.40 -35.03 -0.04
C ARG A 109 3.25 -35.78 -0.70
N TYR A 110 3.28 -35.84 -2.02
CA TYR A 110 2.36 -36.67 -2.78
C TYR A 110 2.76 -38.14 -2.64
N VAL A 111 1.84 -38.95 -2.11
CA VAL A 111 2.05 -40.38 -1.87
C VAL A 111 0.92 -41.22 -2.46
N LEU A 112 1.29 -42.41 -2.91
CA LEU A 112 0.38 -43.42 -3.46
C LEU A 112 0.14 -44.54 -2.42
N PRO A 113 -1.12 -44.92 -2.14
CA PRO A 113 -1.44 -46.05 -1.28
C PRO A 113 -1.23 -47.37 -2.05
N VAL A 114 -0.06 -47.99 -1.93
CA VAL A 114 0.30 -49.25 -2.60
C VAL A 114 -0.09 -50.43 -1.73
N LYS A 115 -0.66 -51.50 -2.31
CA LYS A 115 -0.90 -52.75 -1.57
C LYS A 115 0.43 -53.33 -1.10
N SER A 116 0.49 -53.83 0.13
CA SER A 116 1.76 -54.28 0.74
C SER A 116 2.42 -55.45 0.01
N GLU A 117 1.63 -56.31 -0.64
CA GLU A 117 2.10 -57.38 -1.52
C GLU A 117 2.85 -56.88 -2.77
N TYR A 118 2.60 -55.64 -3.19
CA TYR A 118 3.27 -54.98 -4.32
C TYR A 118 4.30 -53.94 -3.85
N ARG A 119 4.72 -53.98 -2.58
CA ARG A 119 5.78 -53.13 -2.06
C ARG A 119 7.05 -53.25 -2.93
N GLY A 120 7.64 -52.10 -3.27
CA GLY A 120 8.85 -52.04 -4.10
C GLY A 120 8.62 -52.14 -5.61
N ARG A 121 7.38 -52.42 -6.08
CA ARG A 121 7.05 -52.36 -7.51
C ARG A 121 7.04 -50.92 -8.04
N ILE A 122 6.66 -49.97 -7.20
CA ILE A 122 6.85 -48.54 -7.44
C ILE A 122 8.13 -48.15 -6.68
N LYS A 123 9.16 -47.71 -7.41
CA LYS A 123 10.39 -47.19 -6.82
C LYS A 123 10.10 -45.86 -6.14
N GLY A 124 10.51 -45.72 -4.88
CA GLY A 124 10.17 -44.54 -4.09
C GLY A 124 10.48 -44.71 -2.62
N ILE A 125 10.15 -43.69 -1.84
CA ILE A 125 10.32 -43.65 -0.39
C ILE A 125 9.00 -44.02 0.28
N VAL A 126 9.04 -44.94 1.24
CA VAL A 126 7.89 -45.27 2.08
C VAL A 126 7.78 -44.22 3.19
N HIS A 127 6.65 -43.51 3.24
CA HIS A 127 6.39 -42.49 4.26
C HIS A 127 5.55 -43.00 5.41
N ASP A 128 4.61 -43.89 5.14
CA ASP A 128 3.75 -44.47 6.19
C ASP A 128 3.20 -45.84 5.79
N THR A 129 2.64 -46.56 6.76
CA THR A 129 1.92 -47.82 6.58
C THR A 129 0.57 -47.76 7.30
N SER A 130 -0.48 -48.32 6.72
CA SER A 130 -1.80 -48.38 7.37
C SER A 130 -1.75 -49.16 8.69
N ALA A 131 -2.69 -48.88 9.60
CA ALA A 131 -2.79 -49.60 10.87
C ALA A 131 -2.97 -51.13 10.69
N SER A 132 -3.60 -51.55 9.59
CA SER A 132 -3.75 -52.96 9.22
C SER A 132 -2.48 -53.59 8.62
N GLY A 133 -1.46 -52.80 8.29
CA GLY A 133 -0.26 -53.25 7.59
C GLY A 133 -0.49 -53.62 6.12
N GLN A 134 -1.69 -53.42 5.58
CA GLN A 134 -2.05 -53.85 4.22
C GLN A 134 -1.76 -52.80 3.15
N THR A 135 -1.63 -51.53 3.51
CA THR A 135 -1.34 -50.44 2.57
C THR A 135 -0.07 -49.70 2.99
N VAL A 136 0.83 -49.47 2.03
CA VAL A 136 2.06 -48.70 2.21
C VAL A 136 1.96 -47.41 1.39
N TYR A 137 2.23 -46.27 2.00
CA TYR A 137 2.20 -44.97 1.34
C TYR A 137 3.58 -44.64 0.77
N VAL A 138 3.69 -44.63 -0.56
CA VAL A 138 4.97 -44.47 -1.28
C VAL A 138 4.98 -43.15 -2.05
N GLU A 139 6.02 -42.32 -1.85
CA GLU A 139 6.36 -41.20 -2.75
C GLU A 139 7.25 -41.74 -3.88
N PRO A 140 6.78 -41.74 -5.14
CA PRO A 140 7.58 -42.21 -6.27
C PRO A 140 8.86 -41.39 -6.45
N GLU A 141 9.95 -42.06 -6.85
CA GLU A 141 11.28 -41.43 -7.01
C GLU A 141 11.29 -40.28 -8.04
N ASP A 142 10.54 -40.43 -9.12
CA ASP A 142 10.40 -39.39 -10.16
C ASP A 142 9.57 -38.20 -9.70
N VAL A 143 8.51 -38.43 -8.91
CA VAL A 143 7.74 -37.37 -8.23
C VAL A 143 8.62 -36.63 -7.23
N LEU A 144 9.47 -37.34 -6.48
CA LEU A 144 10.44 -36.73 -5.56
C LEU A 144 11.43 -35.82 -6.31
N GLN A 145 11.98 -36.28 -7.44
CA GLN A 145 12.90 -35.47 -8.26
C GLN A 145 12.24 -34.20 -8.80
N LEU A 146 11.00 -34.31 -9.29
CA LEU A 146 10.22 -33.14 -9.72
C LEU A 146 9.93 -32.19 -8.56
N GLY A 147 9.64 -32.73 -7.36
CA GLY A 147 9.47 -31.95 -6.13
C GLY A 147 10.74 -31.21 -5.70
N ASN A 148 11.92 -31.79 -5.91
CA ASN A 148 13.19 -31.10 -5.68
C ASN A 148 13.36 -29.92 -6.63
N ALA A 149 13.10 -30.12 -7.93
CA ALA A 149 13.19 -29.05 -8.93
C ALA A 149 12.19 -27.91 -8.65
N LEU A 150 11.00 -28.22 -8.14
CA LEU A 150 10.03 -27.21 -7.68
C LEU A 150 10.60 -26.39 -6.52
N ARG A 151 11.13 -27.06 -5.48
CA ARG A 151 11.73 -26.39 -4.32
C ARG A 151 12.92 -25.50 -4.68
N GLU A 152 13.75 -25.94 -5.63
CA GLU A 152 14.84 -25.11 -6.18
C GLU A 152 14.31 -23.86 -6.88
N ALA A 153 13.27 -24.00 -7.71
CA ALA A 153 12.65 -22.87 -8.39
C ALA A 153 12.02 -21.87 -7.41
N GLU A 154 11.37 -22.34 -6.35
CA GLU A 154 10.81 -21.51 -5.28
C GLU A 154 11.90 -20.77 -4.49
N ALA A 155 13.01 -21.43 -4.17
CA ALA A 155 14.13 -20.78 -3.48
C ALA A 155 14.75 -19.68 -4.35
N ALA A 156 14.93 -19.95 -5.65
CA ALA A 156 15.45 -18.99 -6.60
C ALA A 156 14.48 -17.81 -6.83
N GLU A 157 13.17 -18.08 -6.90
CA GLU A 157 12.13 -17.04 -6.97
C GLU A 157 12.24 -16.08 -5.78
N ARG A 158 12.25 -16.60 -4.54
CA ARG A 158 12.38 -15.78 -3.32
C ARG A 158 13.66 -14.94 -3.31
N ALA A 159 14.77 -15.50 -3.77
CA ALA A 159 16.04 -14.79 -3.85
C ALA A 159 15.98 -13.64 -4.87
N GLU A 160 15.35 -13.87 -6.03
CA GLU A 160 15.15 -12.85 -7.05
C GLU A 160 14.20 -11.75 -6.58
N GLU A 161 13.10 -12.10 -5.90
CA GLU A 161 12.18 -11.12 -5.31
C GLU A 161 12.91 -10.21 -4.31
N HIS A 162 13.71 -10.79 -3.41
CA HIS A 162 14.50 -10.03 -2.46
C HIS A 162 15.51 -9.10 -3.15
N ARG A 163 16.16 -9.58 -4.22
CA ARG A 163 17.10 -8.79 -5.02
C ARG A 163 16.40 -7.60 -5.68
N ILE A 164 15.22 -7.80 -6.27
CA ILE A 164 14.43 -6.73 -6.90
C ILE A 164 14.01 -5.70 -5.85
N LEU A 165 13.44 -6.12 -4.72
CA LEU A 165 13.01 -5.20 -3.66
C LEU A 165 14.19 -4.38 -3.09
N THR A 166 15.37 -5.00 -2.97
CA THR A 166 16.59 -4.31 -2.54
C THR A 166 17.01 -3.25 -3.56
N ALA A 167 16.97 -3.58 -4.86
CA ALA A 167 17.30 -2.65 -5.93
C ALA A 167 16.31 -1.47 -6.01
N LEU A 168 15.02 -1.74 -5.85
CA LEU A 168 13.98 -0.70 -5.79
C LEU A 168 14.17 0.20 -4.56
N SER A 169 14.45 -0.38 -3.40
CA SER A 169 14.74 0.37 -2.17
C SER A 169 15.95 1.29 -2.35
N ALA A 170 17.04 0.77 -2.94
CA ALA A 170 18.24 1.56 -3.21
C ALA A 170 17.94 2.73 -4.17
N ARG A 171 17.16 2.47 -5.23
CA ARG A 171 16.76 3.50 -6.20
C ARG A 171 15.87 4.58 -5.61
N LEU A 172 14.95 4.23 -4.71
CA LEU A 172 14.19 5.23 -3.97
C LEU A 172 15.12 6.03 -3.03
N GLY A 173 16.06 5.34 -2.38
CA GLY A 173 17.07 5.97 -1.53
C GLY A 173 17.91 7.03 -2.23
N THR A 174 18.19 6.90 -3.53
CA THR A 174 18.95 7.92 -4.28
C THR A 174 18.22 9.25 -4.42
N VAL A 175 16.90 9.28 -4.22
CA VAL A 175 16.05 10.48 -4.32
C VAL A 175 15.36 10.82 -2.99
N GLY A 176 15.85 10.27 -1.87
CA GLY A 176 15.21 10.38 -0.56
C GLY A 176 15.02 11.83 -0.08
N ASP A 177 16.06 12.66 -0.20
CA ASP A 177 16.00 14.06 0.24
C ASP A 177 15.03 14.87 -0.62
N GLU A 178 15.07 14.70 -1.94
CA GLU A 178 14.18 15.37 -2.88
C GLU A 178 12.71 14.93 -2.68
N ALA A 179 12.47 13.64 -2.48
CA ALA A 179 11.13 13.12 -2.18
C ALA A 179 10.61 13.65 -0.83
N THR A 180 11.47 13.80 0.17
CA THR A 180 11.10 14.36 1.48
C THR A 180 10.73 15.84 1.37
N GLY A 181 11.52 16.64 0.66
CA GLY A 181 11.17 18.03 0.37
C GLY A 181 9.87 18.16 -0.41
N GLY A 182 9.63 17.25 -1.36
CA GLY A 182 8.34 17.15 -2.06
C GLY A 182 7.16 16.88 -1.14
N LEU A 183 7.32 15.97 -0.16
CA LEU A 183 6.28 15.67 0.82
C LEU A 183 5.96 16.88 1.71
N GLU A 184 6.97 17.65 2.12
CA GLU A 184 6.76 18.89 2.87
C GLU A 184 5.98 19.92 2.04
N ALA A 185 6.35 20.10 0.77
CA ALA A 185 5.62 20.98 -0.14
C ALA A 185 4.16 20.52 -0.37
N ALA A 186 3.95 19.22 -0.56
CA ALA A 186 2.62 18.63 -0.69
C ALA A 186 1.78 18.85 0.58
N ALA A 187 2.36 18.72 1.77
CA ALA A 187 1.67 18.99 3.04
C ALA A 187 1.28 20.46 3.19
N GLN A 188 2.12 21.40 2.74
CA GLN A 188 1.76 22.83 2.73
C GLN A 188 0.60 23.11 1.78
N ILE A 189 0.61 22.50 0.59
CA ILE A 189 -0.49 22.61 -0.37
C ILE A 189 -1.78 22.05 0.25
N ASP A 190 -1.73 20.85 0.83
CA ASP A 190 -2.88 20.23 1.50
C ASP A 190 -3.46 21.14 2.59
N LEU A 191 -2.60 21.72 3.44
CA LEU A 191 -3.02 22.68 4.47
C LEU A 191 -3.69 23.93 3.89
N ILE A 192 -3.18 24.47 2.78
CA ILE A 192 -3.76 25.65 2.11
C ILE A 192 -5.16 25.32 1.57
N PHE A 193 -5.31 24.18 0.88
CA PHE A 193 -6.61 23.73 0.38
C PHE A 193 -7.58 23.42 1.52
N ALA A 194 -7.12 22.80 2.60
CA ALA A 194 -7.92 22.54 3.80
C ALA A 194 -8.42 23.84 4.44
N LYS A 195 -7.57 24.87 4.56
CA LYS A 195 -7.97 26.20 5.04
C LYS A 195 -9.01 26.85 4.12
N GLY A 196 -8.84 26.75 2.81
CA GLY A 196 -9.79 27.29 1.83
C GLY A 196 -11.16 26.59 1.92
N ARG A 197 -11.17 25.27 2.00
CA ARG A 197 -12.38 24.47 2.20
C ARG A 197 -13.06 24.81 3.52
N PHE A 198 -12.29 24.85 4.61
CA PHE A 198 -12.80 25.21 5.92
C PHE A 198 -13.45 26.60 5.89
N ALA A 199 -12.79 27.59 5.28
CA ALA A 199 -13.35 28.93 5.12
C ALA A 199 -14.69 28.90 4.33
N TYR A 200 -14.80 28.11 3.28
CA TYR A 200 -16.07 27.95 2.56
C TYR A 200 -17.17 27.34 3.44
N ASP A 201 -16.83 26.28 4.17
CA ASP A 201 -17.77 25.56 5.04
C ASP A 201 -18.31 26.45 6.16
N ILE A 202 -17.46 27.31 6.76
CA ILE A 202 -17.88 28.25 7.81
C ILE A 202 -18.39 29.59 7.26
N ARG A 203 -18.45 29.78 5.93
CA ARG A 203 -18.70 31.08 5.27
C ARG A 203 -17.77 32.19 5.79
N GLY A 204 -16.53 31.82 6.05
CA GLY A 204 -15.48 32.69 6.55
C GLY A 204 -15.04 33.69 5.49
N THR A 205 -14.56 34.83 5.94
CA THR A 205 -13.97 35.85 5.09
C THR A 205 -12.48 35.98 5.37
N LEU A 206 -11.71 36.43 4.38
CA LEU A 206 -10.32 36.80 4.61
C LEU A 206 -10.30 38.13 5.37
N PRO A 207 -9.67 38.20 6.56
CA PRO A 207 -9.61 39.46 7.30
C PRO A 207 -8.78 40.49 6.52
N GLU A 208 -9.27 41.73 6.48
CA GLU A 208 -8.53 42.85 5.95
C GLU A 208 -7.50 43.32 6.98
N ARG A 209 -6.25 43.46 6.55
CA ARG A 209 -5.21 44.01 7.41
C ARG A 209 -5.20 45.52 7.24
N VAL A 210 -5.64 46.24 8.27
CA VAL A 210 -5.58 47.71 8.33
C VAL A 210 -4.19 48.19 8.76
N GLU A 211 -3.78 49.36 8.27
CA GLU A 211 -2.57 50.05 8.72
C GLU A 211 -2.79 50.71 10.10
N GLY A 212 -1.81 50.61 10.99
CA GLY A 212 -1.89 51.10 12.37
C GLY A 212 -1.86 49.97 13.41
N ASP A 213 -1.58 50.32 14.67
CA ASP A 213 -1.47 49.34 15.74
C ASP A 213 -2.83 49.06 16.40
N GLY A 214 -3.06 47.79 16.75
CA GLY A 214 -3.98 47.35 17.82
C GLY A 214 -5.47 47.61 17.64
N PHE A 215 -5.98 47.67 16.41
CA PHE A 215 -7.41 47.73 16.13
C PHE A 215 -7.96 46.39 15.62
N ILE A 216 -9.08 45.92 16.18
CA ILE A 216 -9.82 44.74 15.75
C ILE A 216 -11.27 45.18 15.53
N GLU A 217 -11.79 44.91 14.34
CA GLU A 217 -13.21 45.05 14.02
C GLU A 217 -13.73 43.73 13.47
N ILE A 218 -14.85 43.28 14.04
CA ILE A 218 -15.57 42.08 13.66
C ILE A 218 -16.99 42.53 13.35
N ASP A 219 -17.39 42.38 12.09
CA ASP A 219 -18.76 42.58 11.63
C ASP A 219 -19.44 41.21 11.48
N ARG A 220 -20.51 41.00 12.24
CA ARG A 220 -21.32 39.78 12.27
C ARG A 220 -20.53 38.47 12.47
N GLY A 221 -19.49 38.52 13.29
CA GLY A 221 -18.63 37.38 13.57
C GLY A 221 -19.37 36.28 14.33
N LYS A 222 -19.07 35.02 14.00
CA LYS A 222 -19.60 33.84 14.67
C LYS A 222 -18.45 33.00 15.21
N HIS A 223 -18.63 32.40 16.37
CA HIS A 223 -17.64 31.49 16.93
C HIS A 223 -17.55 30.23 16.04
N PRO A 224 -16.39 29.89 15.47
CA PRO A 224 -16.28 28.87 14.42
C PRO A 224 -16.57 27.44 14.88
N LEU A 225 -16.52 27.17 16.19
CA LEU A 225 -16.90 25.86 16.78
C LEU A 225 -18.38 25.72 17.14
N LEU A 226 -19.19 26.78 16.95
CA LEU A 226 -20.63 26.69 17.15
C LEU A 226 -21.31 26.36 15.83
N ASP A 227 -22.45 25.68 15.92
CA ASP A 227 -23.30 25.41 14.76
C ASP A 227 -23.64 26.76 14.06
N PRO A 228 -23.27 26.94 12.78
CA PRO A 228 -23.44 28.21 12.09
C PRO A 228 -24.91 28.63 11.94
N ASP A 229 -25.85 27.68 11.96
CA ASP A 229 -27.28 27.96 11.87
C ASP A 229 -27.89 28.37 13.22
N ILE A 230 -27.22 28.05 14.32
CA ILE A 230 -27.64 28.40 15.69
C ILE A 230 -26.88 29.63 16.21
N ALA A 231 -25.62 29.78 15.83
CA ALA A 231 -24.73 30.83 16.32
C ALA A 231 -25.25 32.22 15.98
N VAL A 232 -25.52 33.01 17.03
CA VAL A 232 -25.91 34.42 16.90
C VAL A 232 -24.65 35.24 16.59
N PRO A 233 -24.64 36.02 15.49
CA PRO A 233 -23.49 36.84 15.13
C PRO A 233 -23.29 37.98 16.15
N LEU A 234 -22.05 38.42 16.31
CA LEU A 234 -21.69 39.58 17.14
C LEU A 234 -20.87 40.59 16.35
N ASP A 235 -21.05 41.85 16.73
CA ASP A 235 -20.26 42.97 16.24
C ASP A 235 -19.33 43.42 17.37
N LEU A 236 -18.04 43.59 17.08
CA LEU A 236 -17.03 44.00 18.06
C LEU A 236 -16.02 44.93 17.39
N ALA A 237 -15.79 46.11 17.98
CA ALA A 237 -14.72 47.02 17.58
C ALA A 237 -13.90 47.43 18.81
N VAL A 238 -12.59 47.20 18.77
CA VAL A 238 -11.66 47.53 19.87
C VAL A 238 -10.38 48.11 19.28
N GLY A 239 -9.95 49.26 19.77
CA GLY A 239 -8.69 49.92 19.39
C GLY A 239 -7.68 50.04 20.53
N VAL A 240 -6.52 50.59 20.22
CA VAL A 240 -5.45 50.87 21.19
C VAL A 240 -5.95 51.79 22.30
N GLY A 241 -5.78 51.37 23.55
CA GLY A 241 -6.26 52.09 24.74
C GLY A 241 -7.75 51.92 25.04
N GLY A 242 -8.48 51.16 24.22
CA GLY A 242 -9.87 50.80 24.46
C GLY A 242 -10.03 49.62 25.44
N SER A 243 -11.14 49.60 26.18
CA SER A 243 -11.54 48.45 27.00
C SER A 243 -13.02 48.16 26.77
N VAL A 244 -13.36 46.88 26.57
CA VAL A 244 -14.75 46.44 26.39
C VAL A 244 -15.22 45.74 27.67
N LEU A 245 -16.25 46.30 28.31
CA LEU A 245 -16.91 45.70 29.46
C LEU A 245 -18.16 44.93 29.03
N ILE A 246 -18.13 43.60 29.13
CA ILE A 246 -19.27 42.73 28.77
C ILE A 246 -20.07 42.37 30.04
N THR A 247 -21.28 42.92 30.16
CA THR A 247 -22.19 42.66 31.29
C THR A 247 -23.35 41.74 30.88
N GLY A 248 -24.14 41.22 31.84
CA GLY A 248 -25.28 40.32 31.58
C GLY A 248 -25.35 39.06 32.47
N PRO A 249 -26.34 38.18 32.29
CA PRO A 249 -26.41 36.89 32.98
C PRO A 249 -25.35 35.91 32.45
N ASN A 250 -24.93 34.92 33.26
CA ASN A 250 -23.89 33.95 32.88
C ASN A 250 -24.25 33.11 31.65
N THR A 251 -25.54 32.86 31.42
CA THR A 251 -26.06 32.12 30.27
C THR A 251 -26.18 32.96 28.99
N GLY A 252 -25.88 34.26 29.04
CA GLY A 252 -26.03 35.20 27.93
C GLY A 252 -24.90 35.21 26.89
N GLY A 253 -24.05 34.18 26.85
CA GLY A 253 -23.03 34.04 25.81
C GLY A 253 -21.77 34.89 25.96
N LYS A 254 -21.51 35.50 27.13
CA LYS A 254 -20.31 36.33 27.36
C LYS A 254 -19.00 35.63 27.03
N THR A 255 -18.83 34.41 27.53
CA THR A 255 -17.62 33.62 27.30
C THR A 255 -17.45 33.25 25.84
N VAL A 256 -18.56 33.01 25.13
CA VAL A 256 -18.53 32.77 23.67
C VAL A 256 -18.08 34.04 22.96
N GLY A 257 -18.67 35.19 23.30
CA GLY A 257 -18.30 36.48 22.69
C GLY A 257 -16.81 36.81 22.81
N ILE A 258 -16.21 36.55 23.98
CA ILE A 258 -14.76 36.74 24.19
C ILE A 258 -13.91 35.76 23.36
N LYS A 259 -14.41 34.55 23.09
CA LYS A 259 -13.68 33.52 22.33
C LYS A 259 -13.88 33.60 20.81
N THR A 260 -14.75 34.49 20.35
CA THR A 260 -15.01 34.71 18.91
C THR A 260 -13.95 35.61 18.25
N THR A 261 -13.04 36.19 19.02
CA THR A 261 -11.86 36.93 18.55
C THR A 261 -10.68 36.01 18.30
#